data_AF-A0A437QR71-F1
#
_entry.id   AF-A0A437QR71-F1
#
_cell.length_a   1.000
_cell.length_b   1.000
_cell.length_c   1.000
_cell.angle_alpha   90.00
_cell.angle_beta   90.00
_cell.angle_gamma   90.00
#
_symmetry.space_group_name_H-M   'P 1'
#
loop_
_entity.id
_entity.type
_entity.pdbx_description
1 polymer ?
#
loop_
_entity_poly.entity_id
_entity_poly.type
_entity_poly.pdbx_seq_one_letter_code
_entity_poly.pdbx_strand_id
1 'polypeptide(L)'
;MKQKLTLFFTVLLMCSCAIGNVPFAKRLDGEVGTKATILDPTRYGNSGDLIRADYLVSGEGFTHITINGNGDIIQHWFLSEVLPTHSIKEWVGKCKIYYVVDSKTNIIKNWGYDKDSNPESCRDWL
;
A
#
# COMPACT_ATOMS: atom_id res chain seq x y z
N MET A 1 -23.24 4.15 45.33
CA MET A 1 -22.56 3.05 44.56
C MET A 1 -22.91 3.03 43.07
N LYS A 2 -24.17 3.27 42.65
CA LYS A 2 -24.57 3.22 41.23
C LYS A 2 -23.83 4.23 40.32
N GLN A 3 -23.63 5.47 40.76
CA GLN A 3 -22.95 6.52 39.99
C GLN A 3 -21.46 6.23 39.67
N LYS A 4 -20.74 5.55 40.57
CA LYS A 4 -19.33 5.20 40.36
C LYS A 4 -19.16 4.07 39.34
N LEU A 5 -20.15 3.18 39.22
CA LEU A 5 -20.16 2.08 38.26
C LEU A 5 -20.48 2.56 36.84
N THR A 6 -21.38 3.55 36.71
CA THR A 6 -21.71 4.18 35.43
C THR A 6 -20.51 4.92 34.85
N LEU A 7 -19.75 5.65 35.67
CA LEU A 7 -18.58 6.40 35.22
C LEU A 7 -17.44 5.50 34.70
N PHE A 8 -17.27 4.31 35.29
CA PHE A 8 -16.25 3.34 34.86
C PHE A 8 -16.57 2.72 33.50
N PHE A 9 -17.86 2.49 33.21
CA PHE A 9 -18.31 1.94 31.93
C PHE A 9 -18.16 2.96 30.77
N THR A 10 -18.33 4.26 31.05
CA THR A 10 -18.19 5.32 30.03
C THR A 10 -16.74 5.55 29.60
N VAL A 11 -15.76 5.32 30.48
CA VAL A 11 -14.33 5.49 30.13
C VAL A 11 -13.83 4.35 29.24
N LEU A 12 -14.33 3.13 29.42
CA LEU A 12 -13.96 1.97 28.58
C LEU A 12 -14.47 2.09 27.13
N LEU A 13 -15.55 2.82 26.89
CA LEU A 13 -16.13 3.04 25.56
C LEU A 13 -15.42 4.13 24.73
N MET A 14 -14.53 4.92 25.34
CA MET A 14 -13.80 6.00 24.67
C MET A 14 -12.40 5.59 24.18
N CYS A 15 -11.96 4.35 24.45
CA CYS A 15 -10.62 3.87 24.05
C CYS A 15 -10.56 3.23 22.66
N SER A 16 -11.66 3.16 21.93
CA SER A 16 -11.73 2.48 20.63
C SER A 16 -12.10 3.46 19.52
N CYS A 17 -11.10 4.13 18.95
CA CYS A 17 -11.07 4.62 17.55
C CYS A 17 -9.73 5.33 17.25
N ALA A 18 -8.61 4.81 17.75
CA ALA A 18 -7.31 5.15 17.18
C ALA A 18 -6.90 3.97 16.29
N ILE A 19 -7.50 3.89 15.10
CA ILE A 19 -6.92 3.08 14.02
C ILE A 19 -5.64 3.82 13.63
N GLY A 20 -4.55 3.52 14.35
CA GLY A 20 -3.25 4.11 14.06
C GLY A 20 -2.87 3.71 12.65
N ASN A 21 -2.72 4.70 11.77
CA ASN A 21 -2.28 4.46 10.41
C ASN A 21 -0.89 3.82 10.47
N VAL A 22 -0.77 2.56 10.03
CA VAL A 22 0.51 1.85 10.00
C VAL A 22 1.36 2.49 8.91
N PRO A 23 2.64 2.79 9.13
CA PRO A 23 3.48 3.31 8.06
C PRO A 23 3.48 2.37 6.85
N PHE A 24 3.34 2.94 5.65
CA PHE A 24 3.27 2.20 4.39
C PHE A 24 4.33 1.09 4.26
N ALA A 25 5.60 1.41 4.56
CA ALA A 25 6.69 0.43 4.51
C ALA A 25 6.47 -0.74 5.48
N LYS A 26 5.99 -0.48 6.70
CA LYS A 26 5.70 -1.52 7.69
C LYS A 26 4.55 -2.43 7.25
N ARG A 27 3.58 -1.90 6.49
CA ARG A 27 2.53 -2.71 5.88
C ARG A 27 3.11 -3.66 4.84
N LEU A 28 3.98 -3.17 3.94
CA LEU A 28 4.62 -3.99 2.91
C LEU A 28 5.62 -5.00 3.48
N ASP A 29 6.33 -4.67 4.56
CA ASP A 29 7.19 -5.62 5.28
C ASP A 29 6.38 -6.81 5.80
N GLY A 30 5.10 -6.60 6.16
CA GLY A 30 4.19 -7.66 6.58
C GLY A 30 3.77 -8.62 5.45
N GLU A 31 3.92 -8.23 4.19
CA GLU A 31 3.65 -9.09 3.03
C GLU A 31 4.83 -10.00 2.69
N VAL A 32 6.03 -9.71 3.19
CA VAL A 32 7.20 -10.56 2.95
C VAL A 32 7.00 -11.92 3.65
N GLY A 33 7.16 -12.99 2.88
CA GLY A 33 6.93 -14.37 3.32
C GLY A 33 5.49 -14.87 3.08
N THR A 34 4.58 -14.02 2.61
CA THR A 34 3.22 -14.42 2.21
C THR A 34 3.19 -14.83 0.73
N LYS A 35 2.11 -15.50 0.30
CA LYS A 35 1.89 -15.82 -1.11
C LYS A 35 1.36 -14.60 -1.85
N ALA A 36 1.96 -14.26 -2.99
CA ALA A 36 1.42 -13.26 -3.90
C ALA A 36 0.01 -13.67 -4.35
N THR A 37 -0.97 -12.83 -4.05
CA THR A 37 -2.41 -13.07 -4.30
C THR A 37 -2.78 -12.92 -5.77
N ILE A 38 -2.03 -12.11 -6.52
CA ILE A 38 -2.24 -11.84 -7.93
C ILE A 38 -0.95 -12.18 -8.68
N LEU A 39 -1.06 -13.05 -9.69
CA LEU A 39 0.08 -13.54 -10.47
C LEU A 39 0.03 -13.07 -11.93
N ASP A 40 -1.09 -12.52 -12.37
CA ASP A 40 -1.32 -12.08 -13.74
C ASP A 40 -1.67 -10.59 -13.73
N PRO A 41 -0.85 -9.72 -14.35
CA PRO A 41 -1.11 -8.28 -14.43
C PRO A 41 -2.33 -7.95 -15.30
N THR A 42 -2.76 -8.86 -16.18
CA THR A 42 -3.93 -8.65 -17.05
C THR A 42 -5.26 -9.00 -16.37
N ARG A 43 -5.21 -9.63 -15.18
CA ARG A 43 -6.38 -10.18 -14.49
C ARG A 43 -7.51 -9.18 -14.26
N TYR A 44 -7.19 -7.91 -14.06
CA TYR A 44 -8.18 -6.89 -13.70
C TYR A 44 -8.42 -5.81 -14.77
N GLY A 45 -7.89 -5.98 -15.99
CA GLY A 45 -7.86 -4.87 -16.96
C GLY A 45 -7.05 -3.69 -16.38
N ASN A 46 -7.07 -2.53 -17.02
CA ASN A 46 -6.32 -1.35 -16.57
C ASN A 46 -6.83 -0.87 -15.19
N SER A 47 -6.33 -1.46 -14.09
CA SER A 47 -6.76 -1.18 -12.73
C SER A 47 -6.02 0.03 -12.19
N GLY A 48 -6.57 1.23 -12.43
CA GLY A 48 -5.96 2.50 -12.00
C GLY A 48 -6.94 3.58 -11.51
N ASP A 49 -8.26 3.35 -11.56
CA ASP A 49 -9.24 4.44 -11.51
C ASP A 49 -10.15 4.46 -10.26
N LEU A 50 -9.66 3.98 -9.11
CA LEU A 50 -10.57 3.77 -7.97
C LEU A 50 -10.80 5.02 -7.10
N ILE A 51 -9.84 5.97 -7.04
CA ILE A 51 -10.01 7.22 -6.29
C ILE A 51 -9.34 8.39 -7.02
N ARG A 52 -10.11 9.43 -7.36
CA ARG A 52 -9.61 10.69 -7.92
C ARG A 52 -10.06 11.87 -7.06
N ALA A 53 -9.14 12.45 -6.31
CA ALA A 53 -9.30 13.74 -5.64
C ALA A 53 -8.56 14.83 -6.44
N ASP A 54 -8.80 16.11 -6.13
CA ASP A 54 -8.12 17.24 -6.79
C ASP A 54 -6.59 17.20 -6.67
N TYR A 55 -6.08 16.43 -5.70
CA TYR A 55 -4.65 16.32 -5.38
C TYR A 55 -4.11 14.88 -5.45
N LEU A 56 -4.94 13.87 -5.75
CA LEU A 56 -4.54 12.46 -5.67
C LEU A 56 -5.25 11.63 -6.74
N VAL A 57 -4.47 10.83 -7.47
CA VAL A 57 -4.94 9.67 -8.22
C VAL A 57 -4.52 8.44 -7.44
N SER A 58 -5.45 7.56 -7.05
CA SER A 58 -5.14 6.34 -6.32
C SER A 58 -5.87 5.14 -6.92
N GLY A 59 -5.16 4.02 -6.99
CA GLY A 59 -5.60 2.79 -7.61
C GLY A 59 -4.43 1.79 -7.63
N GLU A 60 -4.62 0.65 -7.00
CA GLU A 60 -3.65 -0.44 -7.03
C GLU A 60 -3.70 -1.15 -8.39
N GLY A 61 -2.66 -0.92 -9.19
CA GLY A 61 -2.50 -1.44 -10.53
C GLY A 61 -1.30 -2.37 -10.64
N PHE A 62 -1.54 -3.66 -10.85
CA PHE A 62 -0.49 -4.59 -11.27
C PHE A 62 -0.17 -4.33 -12.74
N THR A 63 0.93 -3.65 -13.01
CA THR A 63 1.21 -3.12 -14.35
C THR A 63 1.83 -4.17 -15.27
N HIS A 64 2.91 -4.83 -14.83
CA HIS A 64 3.66 -5.78 -15.64
C HIS A 64 4.60 -6.64 -14.78
N ILE A 65 5.18 -7.66 -15.39
CA ILE A 65 6.18 -8.55 -14.77
C ILE A 65 7.52 -8.40 -15.50
N THR A 66 8.61 -8.42 -14.75
CA THR A 66 9.96 -8.72 -15.27
C THR A 66 10.56 -9.92 -14.55
N ILE A 67 11.64 -10.50 -15.08
CA ILE A 67 12.35 -11.62 -14.46
C ILE A 67 13.76 -11.16 -14.12
N ASN A 68 14.20 -11.36 -12.87
CA ASN A 68 15.57 -11.03 -12.47
C ASN A 68 16.56 -12.15 -12.84
N GLY A 69 17.86 -11.89 -12.65
CA GLY A 69 18.93 -12.86 -12.94
C GLY A 69 18.86 -14.17 -12.14
N ASN A 70 18.07 -14.22 -11.06
CA ASN A 70 17.87 -15.42 -10.25
C ASN A 70 16.66 -16.25 -10.69
N GLY A 71 15.91 -15.81 -11.71
CA GLY A 71 14.68 -16.45 -12.16
C GLY A 71 13.46 -16.12 -11.30
N ASP A 72 13.51 -15.06 -10.50
CA ASP A 72 12.39 -14.57 -9.71
C ASP A 72 11.47 -13.69 -10.55
N ILE A 73 10.19 -13.74 -10.24
CA ILE A 73 9.16 -12.89 -10.83
C ILE A 73 9.21 -11.54 -10.11
N ILE A 74 9.43 -10.46 -10.86
CA ILE A 74 9.35 -9.10 -10.34
C ILE A 74 7.99 -8.54 -10.76
N GLN A 75 7.10 -8.38 -9.79
CA GLN A 75 5.78 -7.82 -10.03
C GLN A 75 5.82 -6.31 -9.84
N HIS A 76 5.47 -5.52 -10.86
CA HIS A 76 5.52 -4.06 -10.81
C HIS A 76 4.14 -3.45 -10.57
N TRP A 77 4.03 -2.58 -9.57
CA TRP A 77 2.76 -2.03 -9.11
C TRP A 77 2.77 -0.50 -9.10
N PHE A 78 1.70 0.08 -9.63
CA PHE A 78 1.32 1.46 -9.38
C PHE A 78 0.30 1.49 -8.24
N LEU A 79 0.46 2.37 -7.26
CA LEU A 79 -0.50 2.47 -6.14
C LEU A 79 -1.23 3.80 -6.14
N SER A 80 -0.51 4.90 -6.37
CA SER A 80 -1.07 6.25 -6.39
C SER A 80 -0.12 7.27 -7.03
N GLU A 81 -0.64 8.46 -7.32
CA GLU A 81 0.08 9.65 -7.73
C GLU A 81 -0.47 10.88 -7.01
N VAL A 82 0.39 11.56 -6.26
CA VAL A 82 0.09 12.85 -5.64
C VAL A 82 0.33 13.94 -6.67
N LEU A 83 -0.72 14.68 -6.99
CA LEU A 83 -0.69 15.69 -8.03
C LEU A 83 -0.01 16.98 -7.54
N PRO A 84 0.55 17.81 -8.44
CA PRO A 84 1.23 19.06 -8.08
C PRO A 84 0.35 20.08 -7.35
N THR A 85 -0.97 19.90 -7.38
CA THR A 85 -1.97 20.69 -6.65
C THR A 85 -1.95 20.46 -5.15
N HIS A 86 -1.29 19.39 -4.66
CA HIS A 86 -1.14 19.12 -3.23
C HIS A 86 -0.36 20.24 -2.51
N SER A 87 -0.73 20.53 -1.27
CA SER A 87 -0.09 21.58 -0.45
C SER A 87 1.34 21.24 -0.06
N ILE A 88 1.58 19.98 0.30
CA ILE A 88 2.88 19.44 0.69
C ILE A 88 3.62 18.95 -0.56
N LYS A 89 4.72 19.63 -0.92
CA LYS A 89 5.41 19.42 -2.20
C LYS A 89 6.34 18.22 -2.20
N GLU A 90 6.91 17.84 -1.05
CA GLU A 90 7.74 16.63 -0.95
C GLU A 90 6.95 15.35 -1.31
N TRP A 91 5.62 15.37 -1.18
CA TRP A 91 4.77 14.21 -1.49
C TRP A 91 4.41 14.11 -2.96
N VAL A 92 4.65 15.14 -3.77
CA VAL A 92 4.26 15.15 -5.19
C VAL A 92 5.06 14.11 -5.96
N GLY A 93 4.36 13.27 -6.73
CA GLY A 93 4.99 12.18 -7.48
C GLY A 93 4.18 10.89 -7.44
N LYS A 94 4.75 9.84 -8.04
CA LYS A 94 4.11 8.53 -8.16
C LYS A 94 4.59 7.60 -7.06
N CYS A 95 3.66 6.91 -6.40
CA CYS A 95 3.97 5.73 -5.63
C CYS A 95 3.95 4.50 -6.52
N LYS A 96 5.14 3.98 -6.82
CA LYS A 96 5.35 2.71 -7.53
C LYS A 96 6.24 1.79 -6.72
N ILE A 97 5.86 0.52 -6.64
CA ILE A 97 6.62 -0.52 -5.94
C ILE A 97 6.84 -1.73 -6.84
N TYR A 98 7.75 -2.60 -6.44
CA TYR A 98 7.82 -3.95 -6.96
C TYR A 98 7.85 -4.98 -5.84
N TYR A 99 7.34 -6.18 -6.12
CA TYR A 99 7.57 -7.38 -5.32
C TYR A 99 8.53 -8.31 -6.03
N VAL A 100 9.47 -8.90 -5.29
CA VAL A 100 10.27 -10.04 -5.78
C VAL A 100 9.60 -11.30 -5.30
N VAL A 101 9.09 -12.08 -6.23
CA VAL A 101 8.27 -13.27 -5.98
C VAL A 101 9.01 -14.50 -6.46
N ASP A 102 9.12 -15.49 -5.59
CA ASP A 102 9.68 -16.79 -5.94
C ASP A 102 8.81 -17.48 -7.00
N SER A 103 9.39 -17.77 -8.17
CA SER A 103 8.65 -18.30 -9.31
C SER A 103 8.09 -19.72 -9.11
N LYS A 104 8.59 -20.46 -8.11
CA LYS A 104 8.13 -21.84 -7.82
C LYS A 104 7.05 -21.86 -6.75
N THR A 105 7.22 -21.06 -5.71
CA THR A 105 6.35 -21.07 -4.52
C THR A 105 5.32 -19.94 -4.52
N ASN A 106 5.51 -18.93 -5.37
CA ASN A 106 4.78 -17.66 -5.39
C ASN A 106 4.86 -16.88 -4.08
N ILE A 107 5.90 -17.11 -3.28
CA ILE A 107 6.13 -16.38 -2.03
C ILE A 107 6.85 -15.08 -2.32
N ILE A 108 6.38 -13.98 -1.73
CA ILE A 108 7.03 -12.67 -1.77
C ILE A 108 8.30 -12.74 -0.92
N LYS A 109 9.46 -12.56 -1.53
CA LYS A 109 10.77 -12.62 -0.89
C LYS A 109 11.24 -11.27 -0.37
N ASN A 110 10.92 -10.20 -1.11
CA ASN A 110 11.12 -8.82 -0.68
C ASN A 110 10.25 -7.87 -1.53
N TRP A 111 10.32 -6.59 -1.22
CA TRP A 111 9.71 -5.52 -1.99
C TRP A 111 10.67 -4.32 -2.10
N GLY A 112 10.38 -3.39 -3.00
CA GLY A 112 11.11 -2.13 -3.11
C GLY A 112 10.36 -1.08 -3.91
N TYR A 113 10.96 0.10 -4.05
CA TYR A 113 10.40 1.17 -4.89
C TYR A 113 10.86 1.01 -6.33
N ASP A 114 9.92 1.16 -7.27
CA ASP A 114 10.22 1.10 -8.69
C ASP A 114 10.93 2.37 -9.18
N LYS A 115 11.50 2.31 -10.38
CA LYS A 115 12.13 3.47 -11.03
C LYS A 115 11.14 4.62 -11.14
N ASP A 116 11.60 5.85 -10.89
CA ASP A 116 10.81 7.09 -10.89
C ASP A 116 9.62 7.07 -9.90
N SER A 117 9.70 6.23 -8.86
CA SER A 117 8.84 6.32 -7.69
C SER A 117 9.33 7.44 -6.77
N ASN A 118 8.40 8.16 -6.15
CA ASN A 118 8.69 9.01 -5.01
C ASN A 118 8.20 8.27 -3.74
N PRO A 119 9.11 7.77 -2.88
CA PRO A 119 8.74 7.10 -1.63
C PRO A 119 7.83 7.95 -0.73
N GLU A 120 7.97 9.27 -0.75
CA GLU A 120 7.13 10.18 0.04
C GLU A 120 5.70 10.28 -0.48
N SER A 121 5.43 9.86 -1.72
CA SER A 121 4.08 9.71 -2.27
C SER A 121 3.42 8.39 -1.84
N CYS A 122 4.20 7.42 -1.36
CA CYS A 122 3.71 6.12 -0.89
C CYS A 122 3.18 6.22 0.54
N ARG A 123 1.92 6.65 0.64
CA ARG A 123 1.22 6.85 1.91
C ARG A 123 -0.09 6.08 1.88
N ASP A 124 -0.54 5.67 3.05
CA ASP A 124 -1.86 5.08 3.20
C ASP A 124 -2.88 6.21 3.27
N TRP A 125 -3.49 6.48 2.11
CA TRP A 125 -4.54 7.49 1.88
C TRP A 125 -5.91 6.92 2.30
N LEU A 126 -6.10 6.72 3.60
CA LEU A 126 -7.37 6.31 4.22
C LEU A 126 -8.17 7.53 4.69
#